data_AF-A0A2N6Q2Z8-F1
#
_entry.id   AF-A0A2N6Q2Z8-F1
#
_cell.length_a   1.000
_cell.length_b   1.000
_cell.length_c   1.000
_cell.angle_alpha   90.00
_cell.angle_beta   90.00
_cell.angle_gamma   90.00
#
_symmetry.space_group_name_H-M   'P 1'
#
loop_
_entity.id
_entity.type
_entity.pdbx_description
1 polymer ?
#
loop_
_entity_poly.entity_id
_entity_poly.type
_entity_poly.pdbx_seq_one_letter_code
_entity_poly.pdbx_strand_id
1 'polypeptide(L)'
;MWKLTNILRTRLVVLWIFIVPISVRAQQRVVISPFYSDFATLTNSVPAGWSISPYIQLGVKVEFPPKTTFDSLKQYQFENSLYFNSALQPFFPVVLQCGQLRWYNQNFSNWNIPNLSVQERNYIETTGGQISLSYNDCSFISGNLTNKRGIPSFTYIHNEDWGTLFPISLQRSDTTIYSLQINPSLFYLLTDKGMVDLYTTENIVIPPHEKFPSIFLFYKPIYRHKVLQYKGIKVNLLLEDEKLAEQLFKRTNSDSIGIASRKELVYHPDSISDDSLLYRSLHAIDRFANLLDTYQKHIVIAKTGLNFRSTMGKENMLDTITANFSLTLDSVLLVDNEMYRNQTLIHELLHFIAGKRKVLPKEVSAQESNFLNESTIEYLAKYIYGKYISQVNLFVDSLRPVSIKSSIIKKAKRSIRANKTISVGLKNSAESANTAWVYYDLLPNLLHQLAVYSQVGEEEFASAVFRYLKNSKQPQSLQNFLTYMKEQGLGLQEKQTGILWHLLKN
;
A
#
# COMPACT_ATOMS: atom_id res chain seq x y z
N MET A 1 16.07 47.82 36.37
CA MET A 1 15.93 46.42 35.90
C MET A 1 14.49 45.99 35.58
N TRP A 2 13.46 46.42 36.31
CA TRP A 2 12.06 45.98 36.09
C TRP A 2 11.38 46.45 34.78
N LYS A 3 11.85 47.53 34.14
CA LYS A 3 11.27 48.02 32.86
C LYS A 3 11.75 47.24 31.62
N LEU A 4 12.92 46.60 31.67
CA LEU A 4 13.46 45.86 30.52
C LEU A 4 12.82 44.47 30.38
N THR A 5 12.52 43.81 31.50
CA THR A 5 11.88 42.48 31.52
C THR A 5 10.45 42.52 30.99
N ASN A 6 9.69 43.59 31.25
CA ASN A 6 8.34 43.73 30.70
C ASN A 6 8.36 43.98 29.19
N ILE A 7 9.29 44.77 28.65
CA ILE A 7 9.38 44.99 27.19
C ILE A 7 9.78 43.70 26.46
N LEU A 8 10.70 42.92 27.02
CA LEU A 8 11.06 41.61 26.46
C LEU A 8 9.91 40.61 26.53
N ARG A 9 9.14 40.59 27.62
CA ARG A 9 7.98 39.69 27.78
C ARG A 9 6.84 40.05 26.84
N THR A 10 6.54 41.34 26.67
CA THR A 10 5.53 41.81 25.71
C THR A 10 5.98 41.59 24.26
N ARG A 11 7.26 41.80 23.94
CA ARG A 11 7.79 41.47 22.61
C ARG A 11 7.82 39.97 22.34
N LEU A 12 8.09 39.13 23.33
CA LEU A 12 8.00 37.67 23.18
C LEU A 12 6.55 37.22 22.96
N VAL A 13 5.58 37.78 23.69
CA VAL A 13 4.15 37.48 23.51
C VAL A 13 3.66 37.97 22.15
N VAL A 14 4.10 39.13 21.70
CA VAL A 14 3.79 39.63 20.35
C VAL A 14 4.46 38.74 19.29
N LEU A 15 5.73 38.35 19.47
CA LEU A 15 6.37 37.37 18.57
C LEU A 15 5.62 36.04 18.57
N TRP A 16 5.16 35.55 19.73
CA TRP A 16 4.36 34.32 19.83
C TRP A 16 2.97 34.47 19.19
N ILE A 17 2.30 35.62 19.28
CA ILE A 17 1.01 35.88 18.62
C ILE A 17 1.19 36.03 17.09
N PHE A 18 2.36 36.49 16.62
CA PHE A 18 2.72 36.56 15.20
C PHE A 18 3.40 35.27 14.65
N ILE A 19 3.88 34.37 15.53
CA ILE A 19 4.43 33.04 15.21
C ILE A 19 3.35 31.95 15.37
N VAL A 20 2.25 32.22 16.10
CA VAL A 20 0.97 31.52 15.89
C VAL A 20 0.59 31.80 14.44
N PRO A 21 0.61 30.78 13.59
CA PRO A 21 1.20 30.97 12.28
C PRO A 21 0.22 31.67 11.34
N ILE A 22 0.78 32.52 10.48
CA ILE A 22 0.13 32.99 9.26
C ILE A 22 -0.37 31.79 8.39
N SER A 23 0.06 30.56 8.68
CA SER A 23 -0.50 29.30 8.14
C SER A 23 -1.94 28.99 8.57
N VAL A 24 -2.56 29.75 9.47
CA VAL A 24 -4.00 29.66 9.75
C VAL A 24 -4.83 30.33 8.64
N ARG A 25 -4.23 31.16 7.78
CA ARG A 25 -4.98 31.93 6.76
C ARG A 25 -5.11 31.26 5.39
N ALA A 26 -4.38 30.18 5.12
CA ALA A 26 -4.54 29.40 3.91
C ALA A 26 -4.74 27.93 4.29
N GLN A 27 -6.02 27.53 4.33
CA GLN A 27 -6.43 26.15 4.57
C GLN A 27 -7.20 25.67 3.35
N GLN A 28 -6.81 24.52 2.82
CA GLN A 28 -7.59 23.79 1.81
C GLN A 28 -8.45 22.77 2.55
N ARG A 29 -9.77 22.85 2.39
CA ARG A 29 -10.71 21.88 3.00
C ARG A 29 -11.14 20.87 1.94
N VAL A 30 -10.93 19.59 2.20
CA VAL A 30 -11.35 18.50 1.32
C VAL A 30 -12.45 17.71 2.01
N VAL A 31 -13.67 17.76 1.48
CA VAL A 31 -14.79 16.94 1.95
C VAL A 31 -14.81 15.65 1.16
N ILE A 32 -14.78 14.51 1.87
CA ILE A 32 -14.84 13.17 1.27
C ILE A 32 -16.10 12.49 1.77
N SER A 33 -16.95 12.06 0.84
CA SER A 33 -18.16 11.28 1.14
C SER A 33 -18.18 10.03 0.29
N PRO A 34 -18.47 8.83 0.84
CA PRO A 34 -18.70 7.67 0.03
C PRO A 34 -20.05 7.84 -0.68
N PHE A 35 -20.03 7.88 -2.00
CA PHE A 35 -21.23 7.81 -2.81
C PHE A 35 -21.53 6.33 -3.08
N TYR A 36 -22.48 5.80 -2.33
CA TYR A 36 -22.98 4.46 -2.49
C TYR A 36 -24.43 4.55 -2.97
N SER A 37 -24.77 3.87 -4.07
CA SER A 37 -26.17 3.73 -4.48
C SER A 37 -26.85 2.72 -3.53
N ASP A 38 -27.24 3.20 -2.35
CA ASP A 38 -27.80 2.49 -1.19
C ASP A 38 -29.08 1.67 -1.46
N PHE A 39 -29.55 1.57 -2.70
CA PHE A 39 -30.85 0.99 -2.97
C PHE A 39 -30.85 -0.55 -2.88
N ALA A 40 -29.72 -1.22 -3.09
CA ALA A 40 -29.69 -2.69 -3.31
C ALA A 40 -29.39 -3.55 -2.06
N THR A 41 -28.76 -2.99 -1.02
CA THR A 41 -28.44 -3.75 0.21
C THR A 41 -29.61 -3.79 1.20
N LEU A 42 -30.56 -2.86 1.08
CA LEU A 42 -31.71 -2.73 1.98
C LEU A 42 -33.07 -2.99 1.31
N THR A 43 -33.14 -3.11 -0.02
CA THR A 43 -34.41 -3.41 -0.72
C THR A 43 -34.25 -4.58 -1.68
N ASN A 44 -35.30 -5.40 -1.79
CA ASN A 44 -35.32 -6.60 -2.64
C ASN A 44 -35.48 -6.29 -4.14
N SER A 45 -35.47 -5.02 -4.55
CA SER A 45 -35.78 -4.61 -5.92
C SER A 45 -35.13 -3.29 -6.27
N VAL A 46 -34.58 -3.21 -7.47
CA VAL A 46 -34.02 -1.98 -8.04
C VAL A 46 -35.10 -1.30 -8.90
N PRO A 47 -35.27 0.04 -8.84
CA PRO A 47 -36.13 0.75 -9.78
C PRO A 47 -35.68 0.53 -11.22
N ALA A 48 -36.63 0.41 -12.15
CA ALA A 48 -36.32 0.28 -13.58
C ALA A 48 -35.43 1.44 -14.05
N GLY A 49 -34.32 1.12 -14.73
CA GLY A 49 -33.37 2.10 -15.27
C GLY A 49 -32.19 2.46 -14.36
N TRP A 50 -32.13 1.93 -13.14
CA TRP A 50 -30.95 2.08 -12.26
C TRP A 50 -29.98 0.92 -12.46
N SER A 51 -28.68 1.21 -12.54
CA SER A 51 -27.62 0.20 -12.46
C SER A 51 -26.97 0.25 -11.08
N ILE A 52 -26.87 -0.92 -10.44
CA ILE A 52 -26.18 -1.02 -9.15
C ILE A 52 -24.69 -1.16 -9.43
N SER A 53 -23.89 -0.29 -8.84
CA SER A 53 -22.44 -0.42 -8.84
C SER A 53 -21.98 -1.08 -7.54
N PRO A 54 -21.27 -2.22 -7.59
CA PRO A 54 -20.60 -2.77 -6.40
C PRO A 54 -19.42 -1.88 -5.96
N TYR A 55 -18.98 -0.96 -6.81
CA TYR A 55 -17.85 -0.07 -6.56
C TYR A 55 -18.30 1.11 -5.71
N ILE A 56 -17.62 1.29 -4.58
CA ILE A 56 -17.72 2.50 -3.75
C ILE A 56 -17.06 3.64 -4.54
N GLN A 57 -17.80 4.74 -4.74
CA GLN A 57 -17.27 5.98 -5.28
C GLN A 57 -17.06 6.98 -4.15
N LEU A 58 -16.14 7.92 -4.33
CA LEU A 58 -15.95 9.04 -3.42
C LEU A 58 -16.41 10.33 -4.08
N GLY A 59 -17.39 11.00 -3.49
CA GLY A 59 -17.65 12.40 -3.75
C GLY A 59 -16.57 13.24 -3.06
N VAL A 60 -15.79 13.96 -3.85
CA VAL A 60 -14.72 14.85 -3.37
C VAL A 60 -15.14 16.29 -3.64
N LYS A 61 -15.04 17.14 -2.61
CA LYS A 61 -15.19 18.59 -2.74
C LYS A 61 -13.99 19.28 -2.12
N VAL A 62 -13.28 20.06 -2.90
CA VAL A 62 -12.13 20.86 -2.50
C VAL A 62 -12.56 22.31 -2.39
N GLU A 63 -12.45 22.89 -1.20
CA GLU A 63 -12.65 24.31 -0.95
C GLU A 63 -11.29 24.99 -0.84
N PHE A 64 -11.04 25.96 -1.71
CA PHE A 64 -9.78 26.70 -1.74
C PHE A 64 -9.76 27.81 -0.67
N PRO A 65 -8.56 28.28 -0.27
CA PRO A 65 -8.42 29.37 0.67
C PRO A 65 -9.26 30.61 0.32
N PRO A 66 -9.76 31.34 1.33
CA PRO A 66 -10.40 32.64 1.09
C PRO A 66 -9.44 33.56 0.33
N LYS A 67 -9.93 34.20 -0.75
CA LYS A 67 -9.17 35.08 -1.68
C LYS A 67 -8.33 34.38 -2.74
N THR A 68 -8.42 33.06 -2.91
CA THR A 68 -7.89 32.39 -4.11
C THR A 68 -8.54 32.99 -5.36
N THR A 69 -7.71 33.44 -6.31
CA THR A 69 -8.13 33.95 -7.63
C THR A 69 -8.01 32.86 -8.68
N PHE A 70 -8.72 33.01 -9.82
CA PHE A 70 -8.59 32.06 -10.93
C PHE A 70 -7.17 31.97 -11.51
N ASP A 71 -6.39 33.05 -11.46
CA ASP A 71 -4.97 32.99 -11.86
C ASP A 71 -4.12 32.20 -10.85
N SER A 72 -4.43 32.29 -9.56
CA SER A 72 -3.76 31.46 -8.55
C SER A 72 -4.14 29.97 -8.64
N LEU A 73 -5.32 29.62 -9.19
CA LEU A 73 -5.70 28.21 -9.42
C LEU A 73 -4.74 27.49 -10.38
N LYS A 74 -4.07 28.21 -11.29
CA LYS A 74 -3.07 27.62 -12.21
C LYS A 74 -1.86 27.04 -11.49
N GLN A 75 -1.61 27.46 -10.25
CA GLN A 75 -0.56 26.92 -9.38
C GLN A 75 -0.94 25.58 -8.76
N TYR A 76 -2.23 25.25 -8.75
CA TYR A 76 -2.76 23.99 -8.25
C TYR A 76 -2.84 22.99 -9.39
N GLN A 77 -2.21 21.83 -9.19
CA GLN A 77 -2.18 20.75 -10.17
C GLN A 77 -2.37 19.42 -9.45
N PHE A 78 -2.98 18.48 -10.16
CA PHE A 78 -2.92 17.10 -9.72
C PHE A 78 -1.48 16.60 -9.94
N GLU A 79 -0.85 15.96 -8.95
CA GLU A 79 0.46 15.32 -9.16
C GLU A 79 0.33 14.21 -10.21
N ASN A 80 1.37 14.06 -11.02
CA ASN A 80 1.42 13.10 -12.12
C ASN A 80 1.10 11.68 -11.64
N SER A 81 -0.14 11.30 -11.87
CA SER A 81 -0.63 9.95 -11.69
C SER A 81 0.08 9.00 -12.65
N LEU A 82 0.21 7.72 -12.25
CA LEU A 82 0.62 6.62 -13.14
C LEU A 82 0.05 6.75 -14.56
N TYR A 83 0.76 6.19 -15.54
CA TYR A 83 0.45 6.20 -16.99
C TYR A 83 -1.03 5.97 -17.36
N PHE A 84 -1.78 5.20 -16.56
CA PHE A 84 -3.20 4.93 -16.80
C PHE A 84 -4.14 6.07 -16.41
N ASN A 85 -3.81 6.83 -15.38
CA ASN A 85 -4.66 7.89 -14.87
C ASN A 85 -4.46 9.18 -15.71
N SER A 86 -3.28 9.42 -16.29
CA SER A 86 -3.09 10.49 -17.28
C SER A 86 -3.90 10.31 -18.58
N ALA A 87 -4.13 9.07 -19.03
CA ALA A 87 -4.96 8.79 -20.20
C ALA A 87 -6.47 8.99 -19.94
N LEU A 88 -6.92 8.78 -18.70
CA LEU A 88 -8.33 8.86 -18.31
C LEU A 88 -8.74 10.22 -17.74
N GLN A 89 -7.79 11.01 -17.22
CA GLN A 89 -8.00 12.35 -16.70
C GLN A 89 -8.88 13.26 -17.57
N PRO A 90 -8.75 13.28 -18.92
CA PRO A 90 -9.61 14.10 -19.78
C PRO A 90 -11.10 13.71 -19.76
N PHE A 91 -11.44 12.51 -19.30
CA PHE A 91 -12.79 11.95 -19.32
C PHE A 91 -13.51 12.02 -17.98
N PHE A 92 -12.81 12.40 -16.90
CA PHE A 92 -13.43 12.55 -15.59
C PHE A 92 -14.06 13.94 -15.46
N PRO A 93 -15.39 14.05 -15.36
CA PRO A 93 -16.05 15.34 -15.25
C PRO A 93 -15.77 15.95 -13.89
N VAL A 94 -15.47 17.25 -13.89
CA VAL A 94 -15.35 18.04 -12.66
C VAL A 94 -16.21 19.28 -12.73
N VAL A 95 -16.64 19.74 -11.55
CA VAL A 95 -17.43 20.95 -11.39
C VAL A 95 -16.62 21.98 -10.63
N LEU A 96 -16.26 23.07 -11.31
CA LEU A 96 -15.72 24.25 -10.64
C LEU A 96 -16.88 25.17 -10.26
N GLN A 97 -16.87 25.71 -9.04
CA GLN A 97 -17.92 26.58 -8.53
C GLN A 97 -17.31 27.80 -7.82
N CYS A 98 -17.89 28.98 -8.05
CA CYS A 98 -17.62 30.20 -7.30
C CYS A 98 -18.94 30.92 -7.00
N GLY A 99 -19.34 30.95 -5.72
CA GLY A 99 -20.67 31.45 -5.35
C GLY A 99 -21.79 30.67 -6.04
N GLN A 100 -22.62 31.37 -6.83
CA GLN A 100 -23.69 30.77 -7.63
C GLN A 100 -23.24 30.27 -9.02
N LEU A 101 -22.05 30.67 -9.49
CA LEU A 101 -21.53 30.27 -10.79
C LEU A 101 -20.97 28.85 -10.74
N ARG A 102 -21.26 28.04 -11.77
CA ARG A 102 -20.82 26.64 -11.90
C ARG A 102 -20.42 26.31 -13.33
N TRP A 103 -19.29 25.64 -13.49
CA TRP A 103 -18.76 25.18 -14.78
C TRP A 103 -18.67 23.64 -14.79
N TYR A 104 -19.44 22.99 -15.67
CA TYR A 104 -19.64 21.53 -15.69
C TYR A 104 -18.86 20.78 -16.80
N ASN A 105 -18.38 21.48 -17.83
CA ASN A 105 -17.68 20.88 -18.97
C ASN A 105 -16.15 20.85 -18.77
N GLN A 106 -15.71 20.69 -17.53
CA GLN A 106 -14.31 20.65 -17.15
C GLN A 106 -13.88 19.22 -16.83
N ASN A 107 -12.58 18.95 -16.93
CA ASN A 107 -11.97 17.68 -16.54
C ASN A 107 -10.67 17.91 -15.76
N PHE A 108 -10.05 16.84 -15.27
CA PHE A 108 -8.83 16.94 -14.46
C PHE A 108 -7.64 17.61 -15.17
N SER A 109 -7.65 17.73 -16.51
CA SER A 109 -6.58 18.38 -17.28
C SER A 109 -6.81 19.87 -17.53
N ASN A 110 -8.05 20.37 -17.50
CA ASN A 110 -8.36 21.77 -17.84
C ASN A 110 -9.21 22.53 -16.81
N TRP A 111 -9.52 21.90 -15.66
CA TRP A 111 -10.39 22.46 -14.62
C TRP A 111 -10.01 23.85 -14.12
N ASN A 112 -8.72 24.20 -14.13
CA ASN A 112 -8.20 25.48 -13.64
C ASN A 112 -8.13 26.57 -14.73
N ILE A 113 -8.68 26.31 -15.94
CA ILE A 113 -8.75 27.26 -17.05
C ILE A 113 -10.22 27.42 -17.50
N PRO A 114 -11.12 27.95 -16.66
CA PRO A 114 -12.49 28.22 -17.10
C PRO A 114 -12.52 29.40 -18.08
N ASN A 115 -13.31 29.25 -19.15
CA ASN A 115 -13.60 30.35 -20.07
C ASN A 115 -14.61 31.30 -19.43
N LEU A 116 -14.11 32.36 -18.78
CA LEU A 116 -14.93 33.36 -18.09
C LEU A 116 -15.35 34.50 -19.02
N SER A 117 -16.65 34.73 -19.14
CA SER A 117 -17.24 35.93 -19.75
C SER A 117 -16.95 37.19 -18.92
N VAL A 118 -17.14 38.37 -19.53
CA VAL A 118 -16.95 39.67 -18.86
C VAL A 118 -17.90 39.83 -17.66
N GLN A 119 -19.13 39.34 -17.76
CA GLN A 119 -20.11 39.41 -16.68
C GLN A 119 -19.72 38.52 -15.50
N GLU A 120 -19.24 37.31 -15.75
CA GLU A 120 -18.76 36.40 -14.70
C GLU A 120 -17.54 36.98 -13.97
N ARG A 121 -16.59 37.57 -14.71
CA ARG A 121 -15.42 38.24 -14.11
C ARG A 121 -15.84 39.34 -13.15
N ASN A 122 -16.74 40.24 -13.59
CA ASN A 122 -17.25 41.32 -12.77
C ASN A 122 -18.02 40.80 -11.53
N TYR A 123 -18.79 39.72 -11.68
CA TYR A 123 -19.49 39.08 -10.55
C TYR A 123 -18.50 38.50 -9.52
N ILE A 124 -17.44 37.84 -9.97
CA ILE A 124 -16.42 37.26 -9.09
C ILE A 124 -15.70 38.36 -8.30
N GLU A 125 -15.31 39.45 -8.98
CA GLU A 125 -14.63 40.59 -8.36
C GLU A 125 -15.50 41.30 -7.30
N THR A 126 -16.82 41.32 -7.49
CA THR A 126 -17.76 42.01 -6.59
C THR A 126 -18.26 41.15 -5.44
N THR A 127 -18.46 39.84 -5.65
CA THR A 127 -19.00 38.94 -4.62
C THR A 127 -17.94 38.28 -3.75
N GLY A 128 -16.69 38.20 -4.20
CA GLY A 128 -15.58 37.61 -3.42
C GLY A 128 -15.83 36.15 -3.02
N GLY A 129 -16.65 35.43 -3.79
CA GLY A 129 -17.10 34.08 -3.46
C GLY A 129 -15.94 33.08 -3.28
N GLN A 130 -16.14 32.10 -2.40
CA GLN A 130 -15.19 31.01 -2.22
C GLN A 130 -15.23 30.08 -3.45
N ILE A 131 -14.05 29.75 -3.96
CA ILE A 131 -13.89 28.80 -5.07
C ILE A 131 -13.90 27.38 -4.51
N SER A 132 -14.62 26.48 -5.18
CA SER A 132 -14.57 25.05 -4.89
C SER A 132 -14.54 24.20 -6.15
N LEU A 133 -13.91 23.04 -6.07
CA LEU A 133 -13.84 22.02 -7.11
C LEU A 133 -14.52 20.76 -6.59
N SER A 134 -15.42 20.15 -7.37
CA SER A 134 -16.13 18.91 -6.99
C SER A 134 -16.08 17.86 -8.09
N TYR A 135 -15.94 16.58 -7.73
CA TYR A 135 -15.94 15.45 -8.66
C TYR A 135 -16.20 14.14 -7.92
N ASN A 136 -16.51 13.09 -8.68
CA ASN A 136 -16.60 11.73 -8.19
C ASN A 136 -15.33 10.97 -8.58
N ASP A 137 -14.64 10.42 -7.59
CA ASP A 137 -13.50 9.54 -7.79
C ASP A 137 -13.91 8.08 -7.61
N CYS A 138 -13.32 7.20 -8.42
CA CYS A 138 -13.55 5.76 -8.34
C CYS A 138 -12.23 5.02 -8.09
N SER A 139 -12.25 4.02 -7.22
CA SER A 139 -11.09 3.16 -6.99
C SER A 139 -10.79 2.32 -8.24
N PHE A 140 -9.69 2.64 -8.93
CA PHE A 140 -9.25 1.87 -10.09
C PHE A 140 -8.88 0.42 -9.70
N ILE A 141 -8.27 0.23 -8.53
CA ILE A 141 -7.90 -1.10 -8.02
C ILE A 141 -9.15 -1.95 -7.78
N SER A 142 -10.14 -1.40 -7.09
CA SER A 142 -11.39 -2.12 -6.81
C SER A 142 -12.23 -2.29 -8.08
N GLY A 143 -12.10 -1.38 -9.06
CA GLY A 143 -12.81 -1.39 -10.33
C GLY A 143 -12.29 -2.39 -11.37
N ASN A 144 -11.01 -2.79 -11.29
CA ASN A 144 -10.38 -3.68 -12.29
C ASN A 144 -9.99 -5.05 -11.73
N LEU A 145 -9.90 -5.18 -10.41
CA LEU A 145 -9.61 -6.46 -9.79
C LEU A 145 -10.89 -7.16 -9.37
N THR A 146 -10.91 -8.47 -9.56
CA THR A 146 -11.97 -9.35 -9.09
C THR A 146 -11.36 -10.53 -8.37
N ASN A 147 -12.15 -11.20 -7.54
CA ASN A 147 -11.76 -12.45 -6.94
C ASN A 147 -11.66 -13.56 -8.00
N LYS A 148 -11.24 -14.76 -7.61
CA LYS A 148 -11.11 -15.92 -8.53
C LYS A 148 -12.42 -16.33 -9.23
N ARG A 149 -13.57 -15.80 -8.80
CA ARG A 149 -14.90 -16.04 -9.37
C ARG A 149 -15.40 -14.87 -10.23
N GLY A 150 -14.58 -13.84 -10.47
CA GLY A 150 -14.98 -12.66 -11.23
C GLY A 150 -15.84 -11.66 -10.44
N ILE A 151 -15.86 -11.76 -9.12
CA ILE A 151 -16.66 -10.87 -8.25
C ILE A 151 -15.75 -9.71 -7.77
N PRO A 152 -16.15 -8.45 -7.92
CA PRO A 152 -15.40 -7.31 -7.38
C PRO A 152 -15.50 -7.26 -5.86
N SER A 153 -14.52 -6.65 -5.20
CA SER A 153 -14.59 -6.39 -3.76
C SER A 153 -15.36 -5.11 -3.47
N PHE A 154 -16.10 -5.12 -2.36
CA PHE A 154 -16.87 -3.98 -1.86
C PHE A 154 -15.98 -3.07 -1.03
N THR A 155 -14.95 -2.56 -1.70
CA THR A 155 -13.93 -1.67 -1.12
C THR A 155 -13.71 -0.46 -1.99
N TYR A 156 -13.25 0.61 -1.37
CA TYR A 156 -12.55 1.67 -2.06
C TYR A 156 -11.09 1.59 -1.63
N ILE A 157 -10.19 1.36 -2.59
CA ILE A 157 -8.74 1.28 -2.36
C ILE A 157 -8.11 2.40 -3.19
N HIS A 158 -7.55 3.39 -2.51
CA HIS A 158 -6.74 4.42 -3.13
C HIS A 158 -5.35 4.40 -2.50
N ASN A 159 -4.48 3.68 -3.19
CA ASN A 159 -3.06 3.64 -2.91
C ASN A 159 -2.35 4.53 -3.93
N GLU A 160 -1.31 5.23 -3.47
CA GLU A 160 -0.43 6.13 -4.22
C GLU A 160 -0.81 7.62 -4.22
N ASP A 161 0.23 8.43 -4.06
CA ASP A 161 0.34 9.88 -3.94
C ASP A 161 -0.91 10.70 -4.32
N TRP A 162 -1.53 11.24 -3.28
CA TRP A 162 -2.78 12.01 -3.28
C TRP A 162 -2.82 13.26 -4.13
N GLY A 163 -1.71 13.70 -4.71
CA GLY A 163 -1.82 14.67 -5.79
C GLY A 163 -2.68 14.15 -6.94
N THR A 164 -3.01 12.85 -7.00
CA THR A 164 -4.03 12.34 -7.92
C THR A 164 -5.48 12.52 -7.44
N LEU A 165 -5.74 12.59 -6.13
CA LEU A 165 -7.10 12.70 -5.61
C LEU A 165 -7.59 14.13 -5.48
N PHE A 166 -6.73 15.14 -5.26
CA PHE A 166 -7.10 16.56 -5.30
C PHE A 166 -5.92 17.41 -5.74
N PRO A 167 -6.16 18.61 -6.29
CA PRO A 167 -5.07 19.43 -6.80
C PRO A 167 -4.31 20.08 -5.64
N ILE A 168 -2.99 20.09 -5.74
CA ILE A 168 -2.08 20.69 -4.76
C ILE A 168 -1.31 21.86 -5.36
N SER A 169 -0.99 22.85 -4.54
CA SER A 169 -0.07 23.92 -4.95
C SER A 169 1.36 23.38 -4.97
N LEU A 170 2.09 23.62 -6.07
CA LEU A 170 3.50 23.24 -6.23
C LEU A 170 4.44 23.86 -5.17
N GLN A 171 4.00 24.91 -4.48
CA GLN A 171 4.76 25.61 -3.43
C GLN A 171 4.35 25.22 -2.01
N ARG A 172 3.47 24.22 -1.86
CA ARG A 172 2.89 23.64 -0.64
C ARG A 172 3.30 24.32 0.69
N SER A 173 2.72 25.49 0.95
CA SER A 173 2.89 26.25 2.19
C SER A 173 1.76 26.04 3.19
N ASP A 174 0.70 25.34 2.77
CA ASP A 174 -0.62 25.42 3.40
C ASP A 174 -0.99 24.11 4.09
N THR A 175 -1.74 24.23 5.19
CA THR A 175 -2.28 23.06 5.91
C THR A 175 -3.53 22.57 5.19
N THR A 176 -3.63 21.26 4.96
CA THR A 176 -4.81 20.64 4.35
C THR A 176 -5.65 19.96 5.42
N ILE A 177 -6.96 20.18 5.40
CA ILE A 177 -7.92 19.57 6.33
C ILE A 177 -8.89 18.69 5.54
N TYR A 178 -8.88 17.39 5.82
CA TYR A 178 -9.86 16.44 5.32
C TYR A 178 -11.04 16.43 6.25
N SER A 179 -12.22 16.75 5.74
CA SER A 179 -13.48 16.59 6.45
C SER A 179 -14.13 15.31 5.95
N LEU A 180 -14.25 14.33 6.85
CA LEU A 180 -14.75 13.01 6.55
C LEU A 180 -16.26 12.99 6.74
N GLN A 181 -17.01 12.96 5.64
CA GLN A 181 -18.46 12.75 5.63
C GLN A 181 -18.76 11.29 5.30
N ILE A 182 -18.20 10.39 6.10
CA ILE A 182 -18.37 8.94 5.96
C ILE A 182 -19.37 8.46 7.01
N ASN A 183 -20.36 7.66 6.61
CA ASN A 183 -21.27 7.05 7.57
C ASN A 183 -20.52 6.02 8.44
N PRO A 184 -20.31 6.28 9.75
CA PRO A 184 -19.53 5.40 10.62
C PRO A 184 -20.21 4.05 10.84
N SER A 185 -21.52 3.93 10.59
CA SER A 185 -22.27 2.67 10.71
C SER A 185 -22.08 1.74 9.50
N LEU A 186 -21.61 2.27 8.37
CA LEU A 186 -21.49 1.52 7.12
C LEU A 186 -20.06 1.21 6.70
N PHE A 187 -19.07 1.99 7.15
CA PHE A 187 -17.70 1.83 6.67
C PHE A 187 -16.67 1.73 7.80
N TYR A 188 -15.66 0.89 7.60
CA TYR A 188 -14.36 1.05 8.26
C TYR A 188 -13.48 1.92 7.37
N LEU A 189 -12.77 2.88 7.97
CA LEU A 189 -11.75 3.69 7.30
C LEU A 189 -10.37 3.28 7.79
N LEU A 190 -9.47 2.92 6.87
CA LEU A 190 -8.06 2.73 7.13
C LEU A 190 -7.25 3.80 6.40
N THR A 191 -6.13 4.17 7.02
CA THR A 191 -5.09 5.03 6.47
C THR A 191 -3.72 4.42 6.67
N ASP A 192 -2.65 4.98 6.09
CA ASP A 192 -1.27 4.53 6.32
C ASP A 192 -0.92 4.35 7.80
N LYS A 193 -1.49 5.22 8.65
CA LYS A 193 -1.28 5.27 10.10
C LYS A 193 -2.19 4.29 10.87
N GLY A 194 -3.09 3.59 10.19
CA GLY A 194 -3.95 2.55 10.75
C GLY A 194 -5.44 2.85 10.60
N MET A 195 -6.24 2.19 11.43
CA MET A 195 -7.69 2.30 11.43
C MET A 195 -8.13 3.62 12.08
N VAL A 196 -9.03 4.35 11.41
CA VAL A 196 -9.59 5.62 11.89
C VAL A 196 -10.93 5.36 12.55
N ASP A 197 -11.12 5.91 13.75
CA ASP A 197 -12.42 5.87 14.42
C ASP A 197 -13.31 7.00 13.91
N LEU A 198 -14.21 6.65 13.00
CA LEU A 198 -15.16 7.58 12.37
C LEU A 198 -16.23 8.12 13.32
N TYR A 199 -16.42 7.54 14.51
CA TYR A 199 -17.36 8.11 15.51
C TYR A 199 -16.77 9.31 16.24
N THR A 200 -15.44 9.43 16.27
CA THR A 200 -14.72 10.45 17.04
C THR A 200 -13.88 11.36 16.15
N THR A 201 -13.58 10.92 14.93
CA THR A 201 -12.71 11.62 13.98
C THR A 201 -13.53 12.20 12.83
N GLU A 202 -13.84 13.49 12.92
CA GLU A 202 -14.49 14.22 11.83
C GLU A 202 -13.48 14.74 10.80
N ASN A 203 -12.25 15.03 11.22
CA ASN A 203 -11.24 15.62 10.36
C ASN A 203 -9.84 15.00 10.52
N ILE A 204 -9.11 14.91 9.41
CA ILE A 204 -7.67 14.60 9.39
C ILE A 204 -6.92 15.87 8.96
N VAL A 205 -5.93 16.30 9.76
CA VAL A 205 -5.14 17.51 9.49
C VAL A 205 -3.77 17.11 8.97
N ILE A 206 -3.35 17.73 7.86
CA ILE A 206 -2.09 17.43 7.18
C ILE A 206 -1.25 18.69 7.05
N PRO A 207 -0.07 18.73 7.69
CA PRO A 207 0.86 19.83 7.56
C PRO A 207 1.43 20.00 6.13
N PRO A 208 1.97 21.19 5.79
CA PRO A 208 2.48 21.54 4.45
C PRO A 208 3.58 20.62 3.87
N HIS A 209 4.22 19.78 4.68
CA HIS A 209 5.32 18.91 4.28
C HIS A 209 5.12 17.44 4.62
N GLU A 210 3.91 17.06 5.09
CA GLU A 210 3.61 15.65 5.36
C GLU A 210 3.08 14.95 4.11
N LYS A 211 3.36 13.65 3.99
CA LYS A 211 2.71 12.84 2.97
C LYS A 211 1.21 12.75 3.28
N PHE A 212 0.38 12.84 2.25
CA PHE A 212 -1.04 12.60 2.37
C PHE A 212 -1.32 11.10 2.64
N PRO A 213 -2.21 10.75 3.59
CA PRO A 213 -2.40 9.38 4.07
C PRO A 213 -3.26 8.59 3.10
N SER A 214 -2.86 7.43 2.57
CA SER A 214 -3.77 6.59 1.74
C SER A 214 -5.13 6.37 2.40
N ILE A 215 -6.20 6.21 1.62
CA ILE A 215 -7.56 5.95 2.13
C ILE A 215 -8.06 4.61 1.61
N PHE A 216 -8.53 3.80 2.54
CA PHE A 216 -9.21 2.54 2.27
C PHE A 216 -10.54 2.51 2.99
N LEU A 217 -11.63 2.35 2.24
CA LEU A 217 -12.96 2.14 2.82
C LEU A 217 -13.39 0.70 2.63
N PHE A 218 -13.85 0.09 3.72
CA PHE A 218 -14.34 -1.28 3.75
C PHE A 218 -15.80 -1.28 4.20
N TYR A 219 -16.68 -1.87 3.39
CA TYR A 219 -18.11 -1.91 3.67
C TYR A 219 -18.42 -2.88 4.83
N LYS A 220 -18.81 -2.35 5.99
CA LYS A 220 -19.02 -3.11 7.24
C LYS A 220 -19.94 -4.33 7.09
N PRO A 221 -21.03 -4.30 6.31
CA PRO A 221 -21.88 -5.48 6.16
C PRO A 221 -21.17 -6.70 5.57
N ILE A 222 -20.11 -6.50 4.78
CA ILE A 222 -19.33 -7.58 4.16
C ILE A 222 -18.04 -7.84 4.93
N TYR A 223 -17.49 -6.83 5.61
CA TYR A 223 -16.25 -6.93 6.35
C TYR A 223 -16.47 -7.19 7.83
N ARG A 224 -15.90 -8.28 8.34
CA ARG A 224 -15.86 -8.56 9.79
C ARG A 224 -14.59 -8.00 10.39
N HIS A 225 -14.72 -7.24 11.48
CA HIS A 225 -13.60 -6.75 12.26
C HIS A 225 -13.36 -7.66 13.48
N LYS A 226 -12.11 -8.07 13.65
CA LYS A 226 -11.62 -8.79 14.82
C LYS A 226 -10.39 -8.10 15.39
N VAL A 227 -10.19 -8.25 16.68
CA VAL A 227 -8.99 -7.78 17.37
C VAL A 227 -8.28 -8.97 17.99
N LEU A 228 -7.03 -9.18 17.62
CA LEU A 228 -6.16 -10.21 18.16
C LEU A 228 -5.03 -9.55 18.95
N GLN A 229 -4.75 -10.07 20.15
CA GLN A 229 -3.66 -9.60 20.99
C GLN A 229 -2.60 -10.71 21.12
N TYR A 230 -1.34 -10.39 20.79
CA TYR A 230 -0.20 -11.29 20.95
C TYR A 230 0.97 -10.54 21.59
N LYS A 231 1.37 -10.90 22.82
CA LYS A 231 2.55 -10.34 23.54
C LYS A 231 2.74 -8.81 23.37
N GLY A 232 1.68 -8.04 23.61
CA GLY A 232 1.72 -6.56 23.49
C GLY A 232 1.47 -6.00 22.09
N ILE A 233 1.45 -6.82 21.04
CA ILE A 233 1.02 -6.45 19.69
C ILE A 233 -0.50 -6.62 19.57
N LYS A 234 -1.19 -5.54 19.22
CA LYS A 234 -2.62 -5.52 18.87
C LYS A 234 -2.76 -5.55 17.35
N VAL A 235 -3.39 -6.60 16.83
CA VAL A 235 -3.71 -6.73 15.41
C VAL A 235 -5.21 -6.51 15.20
N ASN A 236 -5.55 -5.49 14.41
CA ASN A 236 -6.90 -5.29 13.89
C ASN A 236 -7.01 -6.05 12.56
N LEU A 237 -7.92 -7.00 12.47
CA LEU A 237 -8.10 -7.85 11.31
C LEU A 237 -9.48 -7.56 10.69
N LEU A 238 -9.48 -7.09 9.44
CA LEU A 238 -10.67 -6.96 8.61
C LEU A 238 -10.71 -8.13 7.62
N LEU A 239 -11.80 -8.90 7.65
CA LEU A 239 -11.99 -10.08 6.81
C LEU A 239 -13.22 -9.90 5.93
N GLU A 240 -13.05 -9.97 4.61
CA GLU A 240 -14.17 -10.03 3.68
C GLU A 240 -14.94 -11.36 3.81
N ASP A 241 -16.27 -11.29 3.95
CA ASP A 241 -17.14 -12.46 3.79
C ASP A 241 -17.43 -12.67 2.29
N GLU A 242 -16.58 -13.47 1.63
CA GLU A 242 -16.70 -13.73 0.19
C GLU A 242 -18.06 -14.32 -0.20
N LYS A 243 -18.68 -15.13 0.66
CA LYS A 243 -19.98 -15.74 0.37
C LYS A 243 -21.05 -14.67 0.34
N LEU A 244 -21.01 -13.73 1.29
CA LEU A 244 -21.94 -12.61 1.31
C LEU A 244 -21.66 -11.64 0.15
N ALA A 245 -20.40 -11.36 -0.17
CA ALA A 245 -20.01 -10.56 -1.34
C ALA A 245 -20.55 -11.18 -2.64
N GLU A 246 -20.43 -12.49 -2.81
CA GLU A 246 -20.99 -13.22 -3.94
C GLU A 246 -22.52 -13.14 -4.00
N GLN A 247 -23.19 -13.36 -2.87
CA GLN A 247 -24.65 -13.27 -2.79
C GLN A 247 -25.14 -11.88 -3.18
N LEU A 248 -24.48 -10.83 -2.70
CA LEU A 248 -24.80 -9.45 -3.03
C LEU A 248 -24.55 -9.19 -4.52
N PHE A 249 -23.35 -9.52 -5.03
CA PHE A 249 -23.02 -9.29 -6.44
C PHE A 249 -23.99 -9.98 -7.41
N LYS A 250 -24.41 -11.22 -7.11
CA LYS A 250 -25.41 -11.95 -7.90
C LYS A 250 -26.78 -11.27 -7.90
N ARG A 251 -27.20 -10.70 -6.77
CA ARG A 251 -28.46 -9.93 -6.68
C ARG A 251 -28.39 -8.65 -7.51
N THR A 252 -27.22 -8.00 -7.52
CA THR A 252 -27.03 -6.72 -8.20
C THR A 252 -26.88 -6.82 -9.72
N ASN A 253 -26.63 -8.02 -10.25
CA ASN A 253 -26.23 -8.22 -11.65
C ASN A 253 -27.04 -9.34 -12.34
N SER A 254 -28.37 -9.25 -12.29
CA SER A 254 -29.29 -10.28 -12.81
C SER A 254 -29.23 -10.49 -14.34
N ASP A 255 -28.78 -9.48 -15.10
CA ASP A 255 -28.94 -9.43 -16.55
C ASP A 255 -27.64 -9.67 -17.34
N SER A 256 -26.50 -9.83 -16.65
CA SER A 256 -25.20 -10.10 -17.30
C SER A 256 -24.50 -11.34 -16.74
N ILE A 257 -25.22 -12.48 -16.71
CA ILE A 257 -24.57 -13.81 -16.66
C ILE A 257 -23.94 -14.06 -18.05
N GLY A 258 -22.97 -13.23 -18.43
CA GLY A 258 -21.94 -13.60 -19.37
C GLY A 258 -21.05 -14.60 -18.64
N ILE A 259 -21.43 -15.89 -18.74
CA ILE A 259 -20.63 -17.09 -18.47
C ILE A 259 -19.39 -16.77 -17.62
N ALA A 260 -19.58 -16.47 -16.33
CA ALA A 260 -18.48 -16.59 -15.38
C ALA A 260 -18.04 -18.04 -15.51
N SER A 261 -16.84 -18.27 -16.05
CA SER A 261 -16.34 -19.62 -16.28
C SER A 261 -16.58 -20.39 -14.99
N ARG A 262 -17.46 -21.40 -15.03
CA ARG A 262 -17.66 -22.33 -13.93
C ARG A 262 -16.36 -23.11 -13.76
N LYS A 263 -15.34 -22.47 -13.20
CA LYS A 263 -14.27 -23.19 -12.53
C LYS A 263 -14.89 -23.59 -11.21
N GLU A 264 -15.37 -24.83 -11.17
CA GLU A 264 -15.73 -25.49 -9.94
C GLU A 264 -14.65 -25.20 -8.90
N LEU A 265 -15.08 -24.76 -7.72
CA LEU A 265 -14.20 -24.76 -6.57
C LEU A 265 -13.80 -26.21 -6.32
N VAL A 266 -12.53 -26.50 -6.55
CA VAL A 266 -11.88 -27.50 -5.71
C VAL A 266 -11.88 -26.89 -4.31
N TYR A 267 -12.88 -27.27 -3.54
CA TYR A 267 -12.96 -26.98 -2.11
C TYR A 267 -11.76 -27.66 -1.47
N HIS A 268 -10.69 -26.91 -1.25
CA HIS A 268 -9.69 -27.30 -0.27
C HIS A 268 -10.28 -26.94 1.10
N PRO A 269 -10.58 -27.92 1.95
CA PRO A 269 -10.91 -27.62 3.33
C PRO A 269 -9.65 -27.04 3.97
N ASP A 270 -9.52 -25.72 3.97
CA ASP A 270 -8.55 -25.06 4.81
C ASP A 270 -9.00 -25.28 6.26
N SER A 271 -8.40 -26.29 6.89
CA SER A 271 -8.73 -26.76 8.24
C SER A 271 -8.35 -25.74 9.34
N ILE A 272 -7.61 -24.69 8.98
CA ILE A 272 -7.12 -23.67 9.90
C ILE A 272 -7.92 -22.38 9.67
N SER A 273 -8.55 -21.87 10.74
CA SER A 273 -9.23 -20.57 10.70
C SER A 273 -8.22 -19.44 10.51
N ASP A 274 -8.66 -18.33 9.87
CA ASP A 274 -7.78 -17.17 9.62
C ASP A 274 -7.11 -16.65 10.91
N ASP A 275 -7.85 -16.59 12.02
CA ASP A 275 -7.32 -16.18 13.33
C ASP A 275 -6.23 -17.13 13.84
N SER A 276 -6.43 -18.44 13.67
CA SER A 276 -5.45 -19.44 14.08
C SER A 276 -4.19 -19.37 13.21
N LEU A 277 -4.32 -19.08 11.92
CA LEU A 277 -3.18 -18.93 11.04
C LEU A 277 -2.35 -17.71 11.45
N LEU A 278 -3.00 -16.55 11.66
CA LEU A 278 -2.33 -15.33 12.11
C LEU A 278 -1.64 -15.53 13.46
N TYR A 279 -2.31 -16.17 14.42
CA TYR A 279 -1.71 -16.48 15.73
C TYR A 279 -0.48 -17.37 15.59
N ARG A 280 -0.57 -18.44 14.78
CA ARG A 280 0.58 -19.34 14.52
C ARG A 280 1.72 -18.61 13.85
N SER A 281 1.44 -17.72 12.89
CA SER A 281 2.45 -16.89 12.23
C SER A 281 3.17 -15.97 13.21
N LEU A 282 2.43 -15.23 14.05
CA LEU A 282 3.03 -14.36 15.08
C LEU A 282 3.86 -15.16 16.08
N HIS A 283 3.33 -16.30 16.55
CA HIS A 283 4.04 -17.20 17.46
C HIS A 283 5.32 -17.77 16.84
N ALA A 284 5.29 -18.13 15.56
CA ALA A 284 6.46 -18.64 14.86
C ALA A 284 7.54 -17.56 14.67
N ILE A 285 7.14 -16.32 14.32
CA ILE A 285 8.07 -15.18 14.23
C ILE A 285 8.69 -14.86 15.61
N ASP A 286 7.89 -14.94 16.69
CA ASP A 286 8.32 -14.63 18.05
C ASP A 286 9.47 -15.50 18.56
N ARG A 287 9.59 -16.74 18.07
CA ARG A 287 10.73 -17.63 18.36
C ARG A 287 12.08 -17.01 17.98
N PHE A 288 12.09 -16.13 16.98
CA PHE A 288 13.28 -15.46 16.46
C PHE A 288 13.37 -14.00 16.90
N ALA A 289 12.22 -13.34 17.02
CA ALA A 289 12.14 -11.89 17.09
C ALA A 289 12.07 -11.30 18.50
N ASN A 290 11.70 -12.13 19.50
CA ASN A 290 11.28 -11.68 20.83
C ASN A 290 10.36 -10.46 20.75
N LEU A 291 9.10 -10.70 20.36
CA LEU A 291 8.14 -9.64 19.99
C LEU A 291 7.77 -8.70 21.15
N LEU A 292 8.10 -9.04 22.38
CA LEU A 292 7.95 -8.15 23.54
C LEU A 292 8.70 -6.83 23.37
N ASP A 293 9.83 -6.84 22.65
CA ASP A 293 10.72 -5.68 22.49
C ASP A 293 10.48 -4.89 21.19
N THR A 294 9.36 -5.14 20.49
CA THR A 294 9.08 -4.50 19.20
C THR A 294 8.44 -3.11 19.38
N TYR A 295 8.91 -2.15 18.59
CA TYR A 295 8.34 -0.78 18.55
C TYR A 295 6.94 -0.73 17.93
N GLN A 296 6.66 -1.62 16.97
CA GLN A 296 5.37 -1.70 16.29
C GLN A 296 4.35 -2.48 17.15
N LYS A 297 3.51 -1.76 17.89
CA LYS A 297 2.49 -2.36 18.77
C LYS A 297 1.12 -2.51 18.12
N HIS A 298 0.91 -1.91 16.95
CA HIS A 298 -0.38 -1.88 16.27
C HIS A 298 -0.21 -2.23 14.80
N ILE A 299 -0.90 -3.26 14.35
CA ILE A 299 -0.93 -3.68 12.94
C ILE A 299 -2.40 -3.76 12.54
N VAL A 300 -2.72 -3.30 11.33
CA VAL A 300 -4.03 -3.52 10.72
C VAL A 300 -3.84 -4.40 9.50
N ILE A 301 -4.58 -5.50 9.42
CA ILE A 301 -4.56 -6.41 8.28
C ILE A 301 -5.95 -6.40 7.67
N ALA A 302 -6.06 -6.03 6.40
CA ALA A 302 -7.27 -6.12 5.60
C ALA A 302 -7.11 -7.24 4.57
N LYS A 303 -7.86 -8.31 4.75
CA LYS A 303 -7.93 -9.45 3.83
C LYS A 303 -9.14 -9.26 2.92
N THR A 304 -8.89 -8.96 1.65
CA THR A 304 -9.92 -8.73 0.63
C THR A 304 -10.14 -9.96 -0.22
N GLY A 305 -11.29 -10.03 -0.89
CA GLY A 305 -11.56 -11.05 -1.89
C GLY A 305 -10.82 -10.82 -3.22
N LEU A 306 -10.30 -9.60 -3.46
CA LEU A 306 -9.62 -9.25 -4.72
C LEU A 306 -8.46 -10.20 -4.99
N ASN A 307 -8.21 -10.52 -6.25
CA ASN A 307 -7.01 -11.26 -6.63
C ASN A 307 -5.91 -10.26 -7.00
N PHE A 308 -4.94 -10.07 -6.10
CA PHE A 308 -3.78 -9.21 -6.33
C PHE A 308 -2.63 -9.96 -7.04
N ARG A 309 -2.85 -11.22 -7.40
CA ARG A 309 -1.90 -12.03 -8.18
C ARG A 309 -1.81 -11.54 -9.62
N SER A 310 -0.58 -11.27 -10.06
CA SER A 310 -0.26 -11.08 -11.47
C SER A 310 0.47 -12.30 -12.02
N THR A 311 -0.03 -12.88 -13.10
CA THR A 311 0.63 -13.95 -13.86
C THR A 311 1.47 -13.37 -15.00
N MET A 312 2.75 -13.73 -15.07
CA MET A 312 3.71 -13.22 -16.07
C MET A 312 4.23 -14.32 -16.98
N GLY A 313 4.80 -13.94 -18.13
CA GLY A 313 5.42 -14.86 -19.09
C GLY A 313 4.55 -15.14 -20.32
N LYS A 314 5.11 -15.87 -21.29
CA LYS A 314 4.32 -16.40 -22.42
C LYS A 314 3.53 -17.62 -21.92
N GLU A 315 2.26 -17.70 -22.28
CA GLU A 315 1.31 -18.77 -21.90
C GLU A 315 1.85 -20.20 -22.16
N ASN A 316 2.78 -20.32 -23.10
CA ASN A 316 3.35 -21.59 -23.56
C ASN A 316 4.77 -21.87 -23.02
N MET A 317 5.31 -21.01 -22.15
CA MET A 317 6.60 -21.21 -21.49
C MET A 317 6.38 -21.41 -19.99
N LEU A 318 6.94 -22.48 -19.44
CA LEU A 318 6.86 -22.88 -18.01
C LEU A 318 7.40 -21.85 -17.01
N ASP A 319 7.82 -20.67 -17.45
CA ASP A 319 8.31 -19.57 -16.61
C ASP A 319 7.15 -18.63 -16.20
N THR A 320 6.03 -19.20 -15.73
CA THR A 320 4.91 -18.42 -15.20
C THR A 320 5.24 -17.93 -13.80
N ILE A 321 6.07 -16.90 -13.69
CA ILE A 321 6.33 -16.25 -12.41
C ILE A 321 5.05 -15.53 -12.01
N THR A 322 4.58 -15.83 -10.81
CA THR A 322 3.42 -15.15 -10.23
C THR A 322 3.90 -14.25 -9.11
N ALA A 323 3.72 -12.95 -9.27
CA ALA A 323 3.96 -12.02 -8.18
C ALA A 323 2.62 -11.70 -7.52
N ASN A 324 2.67 -11.75 -6.20
CA ASN A 324 1.62 -11.33 -5.32
C ASN A 324 1.95 -9.87 -4.93
N PHE A 325 1.09 -8.92 -5.29
CA PHE A 325 1.22 -7.52 -4.85
C PHE A 325 0.50 -7.30 -3.50
N SER A 326 1.23 -7.42 -2.39
CA SER A 326 0.78 -6.92 -1.09
C SER A 326 0.96 -5.40 -1.04
N LEU A 327 0.02 -4.71 -0.38
CA LEU A 327 0.24 -3.32 0.01
C LEU A 327 0.64 -3.25 1.47
N THR A 328 1.90 -2.90 1.71
CA THR A 328 2.44 -2.74 3.06
C THR A 328 2.77 -1.27 3.29
N LEU A 329 1.92 -0.62 4.08
CA LEU A 329 2.07 0.77 4.53
C LEU A 329 2.64 0.78 5.95
N ASP A 330 2.80 1.95 6.58
CA ASP A 330 3.46 2.08 7.88
C ASP A 330 2.87 1.19 8.98
N SER A 331 1.56 0.90 8.93
CA SER A 331 0.90 0.01 9.89
C SER A 331 -0.21 -0.86 9.28
N VAL A 332 -0.41 -0.79 7.96
CA VAL A 332 -1.51 -1.45 7.26
C VAL A 332 -0.98 -2.45 6.26
N LEU A 333 -1.54 -3.66 6.30
CA LEU A 333 -1.31 -4.73 5.35
C LEU A 333 -2.61 -5.03 4.59
N LEU A 334 -2.60 -4.81 3.28
CA LEU A 334 -3.68 -5.23 2.39
C LEU A 334 -3.24 -6.50 1.64
N VAL A 335 -4.00 -7.58 1.77
CA VAL A 335 -3.69 -8.89 1.18
C VAL A 335 -4.93 -9.55 0.61
N ASP A 336 -4.74 -10.39 -0.40
CA ASP A 336 -5.77 -11.29 -0.89
C ASP A 336 -5.82 -12.60 -0.09
N ASN A 337 -6.77 -13.46 -0.42
CA ASN A 337 -6.90 -14.77 0.22
C ASN A 337 -5.69 -15.69 0.05
N GLU A 338 -5.02 -15.67 -1.11
CA GLU A 338 -3.88 -16.55 -1.38
C GLU A 338 -2.66 -16.09 -0.59
N MET A 339 -2.38 -14.78 -0.62
CA MET A 339 -1.36 -14.12 0.18
C MET A 339 -1.55 -14.33 1.69
N TYR A 340 -2.78 -14.22 2.17
CA TYR A 340 -3.08 -14.41 3.57
C TYR A 340 -2.80 -15.85 4.02
N ARG A 341 -3.00 -16.82 3.12
CA ARG A 341 -2.89 -18.26 3.41
C ARG A 341 -1.52 -18.86 3.11
N ASN A 342 -0.56 -18.09 2.61
CA ASN A 342 0.78 -18.57 2.26
C ASN A 342 1.88 -17.79 3.00
N GLN A 343 3.14 -17.97 2.59
CA GLN A 343 4.29 -17.32 3.22
C GLN A 343 4.28 -15.79 3.10
N THR A 344 3.49 -15.20 2.18
CA THR A 344 3.39 -13.74 2.00
C THR A 344 2.90 -13.06 3.27
N LEU A 345 1.93 -13.64 4.00
CA LEU A 345 1.53 -13.07 5.30
C LEU A 345 2.71 -12.93 6.27
N ILE A 346 3.57 -13.95 6.36
CA ILE A 346 4.74 -13.93 7.24
C ILE A 346 5.78 -12.93 6.73
N HIS A 347 6.01 -12.89 5.41
CA HIS A 347 6.90 -11.93 4.77
C HIS A 347 6.56 -10.50 5.18
N GLU A 348 5.30 -10.11 5.06
CA GLU A 348 4.86 -8.74 5.38
C GLU A 348 4.89 -8.45 6.88
N LEU A 349 4.51 -9.43 7.71
CA LEU A 349 4.66 -9.31 9.17
C LEU A 349 6.11 -9.10 9.58
N LEU A 350 7.06 -9.79 8.94
CA LEU A 350 8.48 -9.61 9.19
C LEU A 350 8.96 -8.21 8.83
N HIS A 351 8.44 -7.58 7.77
CA HIS A 351 8.75 -6.17 7.46
C HIS A 351 8.31 -5.21 8.58
N PHE A 352 7.11 -5.39 9.15
CA PHE A 352 6.66 -4.60 10.30
C PHE A 352 7.53 -4.80 11.53
N ILE A 353 7.93 -6.05 11.78
CA ILE A 353 8.62 -6.45 13.02
C ILE A 353 10.11 -6.10 12.97
N ALA A 354 10.77 -6.29 11.82
CA ALA A 354 12.17 -5.90 11.62
C ALA A 354 12.32 -4.37 11.51
N GLY A 355 11.28 -3.67 11.05
CA GLY A 355 11.21 -2.22 10.94
C GLY A 355 11.87 -1.65 9.67
N LYS A 356 11.54 -0.39 9.35
CA LYS A 356 12.16 0.34 8.23
C LYS A 356 13.59 0.78 8.60
N ARG A 357 14.53 0.63 7.67
CA ARG A 357 15.96 0.97 7.85
C ARG A 357 16.15 2.44 8.19
N LYS A 358 16.98 2.73 9.21
CA LYS A 358 17.17 4.10 9.70
C LYS A 358 18.13 4.95 8.85
N VAL A 359 19.14 4.38 8.19
CA VAL A 359 20.03 5.10 7.26
C VAL A 359 20.69 4.12 6.29
N LEU A 360 20.53 4.32 4.98
CA LEU A 360 21.36 3.66 3.96
C LEU A 360 22.65 4.50 3.78
N PRO A 361 23.85 3.92 3.82
CA PRO A 361 25.05 4.59 3.33
C PRO A 361 24.86 5.07 1.90
N LYS A 362 25.49 6.19 1.56
CA LYS A 362 25.59 6.65 0.17
C LYS A 362 26.23 5.62 -0.78
N GLU A 363 26.89 4.59 -0.24
CA GLU A 363 27.70 3.62 -0.98
C GLU A 363 27.04 2.24 -1.20
N VAL A 364 25.83 1.99 -0.68
CA VAL A 364 25.15 0.70 -0.88
C VAL A 364 24.44 0.68 -2.23
N SER A 365 24.72 -0.32 -3.05
CA SER A 365 24.06 -0.46 -4.36
C SER A 365 22.56 -0.75 -4.19
N ALA A 366 21.75 -0.40 -5.18
CA ALA A 366 20.33 -0.76 -5.19
C ALA A 366 20.14 -2.29 -5.09
N GLN A 367 21.03 -3.07 -5.70
CA GLN A 367 21.02 -4.52 -5.67
C GLN A 367 21.25 -5.07 -4.26
N GLU A 368 22.23 -4.54 -3.53
CA GLU A 368 22.48 -4.90 -2.13
C GLU A 368 21.30 -4.51 -1.24
N SER A 369 20.74 -3.31 -1.45
CA SER A 369 19.58 -2.84 -0.70
C SER A 369 18.38 -3.77 -0.87
N ASN A 370 18.06 -4.15 -2.12
CA ASN A 370 16.98 -5.06 -2.49
C ASN A 370 17.20 -6.48 -1.92
N PHE A 371 18.42 -7.00 -1.99
CA PHE A 371 18.77 -8.30 -1.38
C PHE A 371 18.50 -8.30 0.12
N LEU A 372 19.02 -7.29 0.82
CA LEU A 372 18.86 -7.22 2.26
C LEU A 372 17.39 -6.93 2.65
N ASN A 373 16.63 -6.18 1.85
CA ASN A 373 15.24 -5.80 2.18
C ASN A 373 14.28 -6.94 1.88
N GLU A 374 14.34 -7.50 0.68
CA GLU A 374 13.34 -8.48 0.23
C GLU A 374 13.85 -9.91 0.33
N SER A 375 15.06 -10.20 -0.16
CA SER A 375 15.52 -11.60 -0.25
C SER A 375 15.78 -12.22 1.11
N THR A 376 16.30 -11.46 2.07
CA THR A 376 16.50 -11.99 3.44
C THR A 376 15.17 -12.18 4.18
N ILE A 377 14.20 -11.29 3.98
CA ILE A 377 12.85 -11.40 4.54
C ILE A 377 12.10 -12.56 3.90
N GLU A 378 12.18 -12.74 2.58
CA GLU A 378 11.57 -13.86 1.88
C GLU A 378 12.19 -15.20 2.29
N TYR A 379 13.51 -15.26 2.50
CA TYR A 379 14.15 -16.44 3.08
C TYR A 379 13.56 -16.80 4.44
N LEU A 380 13.47 -15.82 5.35
CA LEU A 380 12.88 -16.01 6.68
C LEU A 380 11.41 -16.44 6.57
N ALA A 381 10.63 -15.82 5.69
CA ALA A 381 9.22 -16.14 5.48
C ALA A 381 9.02 -17.57 4.98
N LYS A 382 9.77 -17.99 3.95
CA LYS A 382 9.74 -19.35 3.41
C LYS A 382 10.15 -20.38 4.47
N TYR A 383 11.21 -20.09 5.24
CA TYR A 383 11.66 -20.96 6.32
C TYR A 383 10.61 -21.10 7.43
N ILE A 384 10.11 -19.99 7.95
CA ILE A 384 9.15 -19.99 9.07
C ILE A 384 7.84 -20.65 8.64
N TYR A 385 7.31 -20.29 7.47
CA TYR A 385 6.09 -20.90 6.93
C TYR A 385 6.28 -22.40 6.72
N GLY A 386 7.34 -22.78 6.01
CA GLY A 386 7.63 -24.18 5.70
C GLY A 386 7.83 -25.05 6.93
N LYS A 387 8.57 -24.56 7.93
CA LYS A 387 8.88 -25.33 9.15
C LYS A 387 7.74 -25.36 10.16
N TYR A 388 7.06 -24.23 10.40
CA TYR A 388 6.13 -24.09 11.54
C TYR A 388 4.66 -24.02 11.16
N ILE A 389 4.32 -23.76 9.90
CA ILE A 389 2.92 -23.57 9.47
C ILE A 389 2.47 -24.72 8.58
N SER A 390 3.15 -24.95 7.45
CA SER A 390 2.73 -25.92 6.44
C SER A 390 3.43 -27.27 6.52
N GLN A 391 4.59 -27.35 7.19
CA GLN A 391 5.45 -28.54 7.20
C GLN A 391 5.90 -28.98 5.79
N VAL A 392 6.04 -28.02 4.87
CA VAL A 392 6.48 -28.23 3.48
C VAL A 392 7.80 -27.50 3.25
N ASN A 393 8.75 -28.13 2.56
CA ASN A 393 9.98 -27.45 2.16
C ASN A 393 9.73 -26.55 0.94
N LEU A 394 9.61 -25.24 1.18
CA LEU A 394 9.36 -24.24 0.14
C LEU A 394 10.59 -23.90 -0.74
N PHE A 395 11.78 -24.40 -0.40
CA PHE A 395 13.01 -24.16 -1.16
C PHE A 395 13.26 -25.22 -2.24
N VAL A 396 12.53 -26.34 -2.21
CA VAL A 396 12.73 -27.48 -3.15
C VAL A 396 11.94 -27.31 -4.46
N ASP A 397 10.84 -26.57 -4.43
CA ASP A 397 9.93 -26.42 -5.58
C ASP A 397 10.33 -25.31 -6.56
N SER A 398 11.14 -24.33 -6.15
CA SER A 398 11.50 -23.19 -7.01
C SER A 398 12.71 -23.43 -7.90
N LEU A 399 13.59 -24.38 -7.57
CA LEU A 399 14.78 -24.75 -8.36
C LEU A 399 15.19 -26.22 -8.06
N ARG A 400 14.64 -27.22 -8.79
CA ARG A 400 15.05 -28.64 -8.65
C ARG A 400 16.59 -28.82 -8.72
N PRO A 401 17.14 -29.85 -8.04
CA PRO A 401 18.10 -29.67 -6.95
C PRO A 401 19.58 -29.74 -7.37
N VAL A 402 20.45 -29.33 -6.43
CA VAL A 402 21.90 -29.60 -6.29
C VAL A 402 22.89 -28.60 -6.91
N SER A 403 22.56 -27.86 -7.97
CA SER A 403 23.44 -26.74 -8.39
C SER A 403 22.71 -25.66 -9.17
N ILE A 404 22.80 -24.41 -8.68
CA ILE A 404 22.39 -23.25 -9.48
C ILE A 404 23.33 -23.20 -10.69
N LYS A 405 22.78 -23.50 -11.87
CA LYS A 405 23.54 -23.55 -13.13
C LYS A 405 24.13 -22.17 -13.44
N SER A 406 25.30 -22.15 -14.05
CA SER A 406 25.97 -20.91 -14.47
C SER A 406 25.11 -20.06 -15.44
N SER A 407 24.25 -20.70 -16.23
CA SER A 407 23.28 -20.02 -17.10
C SER A 407 22.26 -19.18 -16.31
N ILE A 408 21.76 -19.69 -15.18
CA ILE A 408 20.82 -18.98 -14.29
C ILE A 408 21.53 -17.77 -13.66
N ILE A 409 22.78 -17.92 -13.22
CA ILE A 409 23.59 -16.82 -12.66
C ILE A 409 23.82 -15.73 -13.71
N LYS A 410 24.18 -16.11 -14.94
CA LYS A 410 24.35 -15.15 -16.06
C LYS A 410 23.03 -14.44 -16.40
N LYS A 411 21.89 -15.14 -16.35
CA LYS A 411 20.55 -14.56 -16.53
C LYS A 411 20.25 -13.54 -15.42
N ALA A 412 20.41 -13.93 -14.16
CA ALA A 412 20.21 -13.04 -13.01
C ALA A 412 21.06 -11.75 -13.11
N LYS A 413 22.35 -11.88 -13.42
CA LYS A 413 23.26 -10.73 -13.56
C LYS A 413 22.84 -9.76 -14.65
N ARG A 414 22.31 -10.26 -15.78
CA ARG A 414 21.79 -9.40 -16.85
C ARG A 414 20.54 -8.63 -16.39
N SER A 415 19.60 -9.31 -15.72
CA SER A 415 18.36 -8.67 -15.22
C SER A 415 18.65 -7.56 -14.21
N ILE A 416 19.46 -7.83 -13.18
CA ILE A 416 19.77 -6.84 -12.12
C ILE A 416 20.68 -5.68 -12.58
N ARG A 417 21.43 -5.86 -13.67
CA ARG A 417 22.17 -4.76 -14.32
C ARG A 417 21.26 -3.88 -15.16
N ALA A 418 20.29 -4.48 -15.84
CA ALA A 418 19.34 -3.76 -16.67
C ALA A 418 18.30 -2.98 -15.85
N ASN A 419 17.91 -3.51 -14.68
CA ASN A 419 16.98 -2.84 -13.79
C ASN A 419 17.48 -2.79 -12.33
N LYS A 420 17.53 -1.59 -11.76
CA LYS A 420 17.93 -1.33 -10.37
C LYS A 420 16.79 -1.50 -9.37
N THR A 421 15.54 -1.54 -9.83
CA THR A 421 14.37 -1.78 -8.97
C THR A 421 13.94 -3.24 -9.02
N ILE A 422 13.19 -3.65 -8.00
CA ILE A 422 12.46 -4.92 -8.02
C ILE A 422 11.25 -4.71 -8.89
N SER A 423 11.22 -5.38 -10.03
CA SER A 423 10.19 -5.19 -11.03
C SER A 423 9.66 -6.51 -11.53
N VAL A 424 8.39 -6.43 -11.86
CA VAL A 424 7.59 -7.44 -12.51
C VAL A 424 7.48 -7.02 -13.98
N GLY A 425 8.01 -7.85 -14.88
CA GLY A 425 7.90 -7.60 -16.31
C GLY A 425 6.46 -7.81 -16.81
N LEU A 426 5.93 -6.89 -17.61
CA LEU A 426 4.61 -7.04 -18.23
C LEU A 426 4.58 -8.22 -19.21
N LYS A 427 3.37 -8.70 -19.54
CA LYS A 427 3.17 -9.67 -20.62
C LYS A 427 3.83 -9.14 -21.90
N ASN A 428 4.77 -9.91 -22.46
CA ASN A 428 5.62 -9.57 -23.63
C ASN A 428 6.78 -8.57 -23.39
N SER A 429 7.12 -8.19 -22.15
CA SER A 429 8.33 -7.40 -21.90
C SER A 429 9.61 -8.21 -22.12
N ALA A 430 10.73 -7.53 -22.32
CA ALA A 430 12.05 -8.18 -22.31
C ALA A 430 12.27 -8.95 -21.00
N GLU A 431 12.91 -10.12 -21.07
CA GLU A 431 13.21 -10.97 -19.91
C GLU A 431 14.02 -10.24 -18.82
N SER A 432 14.84 -9.26 -19.22
CA SER A 432 15.62 -8.41 -18.32
C SER A 432 14.76 -7.43 -17.49
N ALA A 433 13.51 -7.20 -17.86
CA ALA A 433 12.57 -6.35 -17.11
C ALA A 433 11.96 -7.06 -15.89
N ASN A 434 12.23 -8.36 -15.71
CA ASN A 434 11.79 -9.11 -14.54
C ASN A 434 12.97 -9.40 -13.61
N THR A 435 13.03 -8.69 -12.49
CA THR A 435 14.03 -8.88 -11.42
C THR A 435 13.42 -9.57 -10.19
N ALA A 436 12.10 -9.67 -10.06
CA ALA A 436 11.42 -10.26 -8.92
C ALA A 436 11.88 -11.70 -8.62
N TRP A 437 11.99 -12.57 -9.63
CA TRP A 437 12.46 -13.96 -9.44
C TRP A 437 13.88 -14.05 -8.87
N VAL A 438 14.73 -13.04 -9.12
CA VAL A 438 16.08 -13.00 -8.54
C VAL A 438 15.96 -12.78 -7.03
N TYR A 439 15.14 -11.82 -6.63
CA TYR A 439 15.03 -11.40 -5.23
C TYR A 439 14.11 -12.27 -4.37
N TYR A 440 13.08 -12.91 -4.94
CA TYR A 440 12.13 -13.74 -4.21
C TYR A 440 12.34 -15.25 -4.37
N ASP A 441 13.06 -15.71 -5.41
CA ASP A 441 13.33 -17.14 -5.62
C ASP A 441 14.81 -17.49 -5.54
N LEU A 442 15.65 -16.87 -6.37
CA LEU A 442 17.07 -17.27 -6.47
C LEU A 442 17.87 -16.93 -5.21
N LEU A 443 17.84 -15.67 -4.76
CA LEU A 443 18.63 -15.22 -3.61
C LEU A 443 18.17 -15.85 -2.28
N PRO A 444 16.86 -16.03 -2.00
CA PRO A 444 16.41 -16.79 -0.84
C PRO A 444 16.87 -18.25 -0.84
N ASN A 445 16.89 -18.91 -2.01
CA ASN A 445 17.44 -20.27 -2.12
C ASN A 445 18.95 -20.32 -1.88
N LEU A 446 19.70 -19.28 -2.28
CA LEU A 446 21.13 -19.18 -1.97
C LEU A 446 21.37 -19.02 -0.46
N LEU A 447 20.52 -18.24 0.24
CA LEU A 447 20.55 -18.14 1.70
C LEU A 447 20.23 -19.48 2.36
N HIS A 448 19.22 -20.21 1.89
CA HIS A 448 18.91 -21.55 2.37
C HIS A 448 20.08 -22.53 2.18
N GLN A 449 20.76 -22.50 1.04
CA GLN A 449 21.97 -23.32 0.85
C GLN A 449 23.07 -22.95 1.83
N LEU A 450 23.32 -21.66 2.07
CA LEU A 450 24.27 -21.22 3.10
C LEU A 450 23.88 -21.75 4.48
N ALA A 451 22.60 -21.71 4.83
CA ALA A 451 22.08 -22.20 6.10
C ALA A 451 22.29 -23.71 6.27
N VAL A 452 21.91 -24.51 5.27
CA VAL A 452 22.06 -25.98 5.29
C VAL A 452 23.52 -26.39 5.43
N TYR A 453 24.46 -25.65 4.82
CA TYR A 453 25.88 -25.94 4.89
C TYR A 453 26.63 -25.29 6.06
N SER A 454 25.95 -24.51 6.90
CA SER A 454 26.58 -23.71 7.96
C SER A 454 27.04 -24.49 9.20
N GLN A 455 26.76 -25.79 9.26
CA GLN A 455 27.08 -26.72 10.36
C GLN A 455 26.39 -26.43 11.70
N VAL A 456 25.81 -25.25 11.91
CA VAL A 456 25.14 -24.86 13.16
C VAL A 456 23.63 -25.11 13.18
N GLY A 457 23.03 -25.44 12.03
CA GLY A 457 21.58 -25.60 11.88
C GLY A 457 20.89 -24.40 11.21
N GLU A 458 19.78 -24.67 10.54
CA GLU A 458 19.03 -23.65 9.79
C GLU A 458 18.30 -22.65 10.72
N GLU A 459 17.94 -23.08 11.94
CA GLU A 459 17.24 -22.24 12.91
C GLU A 459 18.14 -21.15 13.49
N GLU A 460 19.38 -21.52 13.82
CA GLU A 460 20.45 -20.64 14.27
C GLU A 460 20.81 -19.64 13.15
N PHE A 461 20.91 -20.12 11.91
CA PHE A 461 21.13 -19.25 10.75
C PHE A 461 19.99 -18.25 10.56
N ALA A 462 18.73 -18.70 10.58
CA ALA A 462 17.56 -17.82 10.48
C ALA A 462 17.51 -16.79 11.62
N SER A 463 17.83 -17.21 12.85
CA SER A 463 17.95 -16.33 14.01
C SER A 463 19.00 -15.24 13.80
N ALA A 464 20.16 -15.59 13.26
CA ALA A 464 21.23 -14.64 12.98
C ALA A 464 20.83 -13.64 11.88
N VAL A 465 20.20 -14.11 10.79
CA VAL A 465 19.66 -13.22 9.74
C VAL A 465 18.69 -12.22 10.35
N PHE A 466 17.71 -12.69 11.13
CA PHE A 466 16.73 -11.79 11.76
C PHE A 466 17.40 -10.76 12.70
N ARG A 467 18.34 -11.20 13.55
CA ARG A 467 19.07 -10.30 14.46
C ARG A 467 19.87 -9.24 13.71
N TYR A 468 20.52 -9.61 12.60
CA TYR A 468 21.23 -8.65 11.76
C TYR A 468 20.29 -7.57 11.21
N LEU A 469 19.12 -7.99 10.71
CA LEU A 469 18.14 -7.05 10.14
C LEU A 469 17.60 -6.09 11.20
N LYS A 470 17.28 -6.58 12.41
CA LYS A 470 16.70 -5.77 13.51
C LYS A 470 17.73 -4.89 14.23
N ASN A 471 18.93 -5.41 14.52
CA ASN A 471 19.84 -4.83 15.51
C ASN A 471 21.17 -4.33 14.94
N SER A 472 21.39 -4.35 13.62
CA SER A 472 22.67 -3.92 13.08
C SER A 472 22.93 -2.44 13.38
N LYS A 473 23.95 -2.18 14.21
CA LYS A 473 24.49 -0.84 14.46
C LYS A 473 25.34 -0.34 13.30
N GLN A 474 25.84 -1.26 12.49
CA GLN A 474 26.63 -0.95 11.31
C GLN A 474 25.72 -0.69 10.11
N PRO A 475 26.18 0.10 9.13
CA PRO A 475 25.40 0.27 7.93
C PRO A 475 25.26 -1.05 7.19
N GLN A 476 24.04 -1.39 6.78
CA GLN A 476 23.75 -2.69 6.20
C GLN A 476 24.29 -2.76 4.76
N SER A 477 25.28 -3.63 4.53
CA SER A 477 25.85 -3.97 3.22
C SER A 477 26.00 -5.49 3.11
N LEU A 478 26.25 -6.02 1.90
CA LEU A 478 26.54 -7.45 1.75
C LEU A 478 27.78 -7.85 2.55
N GLN A 479 28.80 -6.99 2.55
CA GLN A 479 30.04 -7.24 3.29
C GLN A 479 29.77 -7.36 4.79
N ASN A 480 29.08 -6.38 5.38
CA ASN A 480 28.80 -6.38 6.81
C ASN A 480 27.86 -7.52 7.20
N PHE A 481 26.94 -7.90 6.32
CA PHE A 481 26.08 -9.06 6.51
C PHE A 481 26.92 -10.34 6.59
N LEU A 482 27.78 -10.60 5.59
CA LEU A 482 28.60 -11.82 5.59
C LEU A 482 29.62 -11.84 6.73
N THR A 483 30.19 -10.70 7.10
CA THR A 483 31.09 -10.57 8.27
C THR A 483 30.33 -10.90 9.55
N TYR A 484 29.17 -10.29 9.79
CA TYR A 484 28.34 -10.57 10.95
C TYR A 484 27.98 -12.06 11.05
N MET A 485 27.57 -12.68 9.94
CA MET A 485 27.23 -14.10 9.91
C MET A 485 28.42 -14.97 10.32
N LYS A 486 29.65 -14.65 9.86
CA LYS A 486 30.87 -15.34 10.29
C LYS A 486 31.19 -15.12 11.77
N GLU A 487 31.00 -13.90 12.28
CA GLU A 487 31.19 -13.57 13.71
C GLU A 487 30.22 -14.33 14.62
N GLN A 488 29.04 -14.69 14.13
CA GLN A 488 28.10 -15.59 14.83
C GLN A 488 28.53 -17.07 14.77
N GLY A 489 29.72 -17.39 14.22
CA GLY A 489 30.23 -18.75 14.09
C GLY A 489 29.64 -19.55 12.92
N LEU A 490 28.96 -18.89 11.97
CA LEU A 490 28.32 -19.57 10.83
C LEU A 490 29.34 -19.85 9.75
N GLY A 491 29.56 -21.14 9.42
CA GLY A 491 30.40 -21.55 8.30
C GLY A 491 29.76 -21.14 6.97
N LEU A 492 30.34 -20.17 6.25
CA LEU A 492 29.80 -19.74 4.96
C LEU A 492 30.60 -20.36 3.81
N GLN A 493 29.95 -21.19 2.98
CA GLN A 493 30.60 -21.79 1.82
C GLN A 493 31.04 -20.73 0.80
N GLU A 494 32.31 -20.81 0.38
CA GLU A 494 32.91 -19.86 -0.57
C GLU A 494 32.14 -19.76 -1.88
N LYS A 495 31.66 -20.91 -2.41
CA LYS A 495 30.91 -20.95 -3.67
C LYS A 495 29.67 -20.05 -3.65
N GLN A 496 28.81 -20.19 -2.64
CA GLN A 496 27.56 -19.44 -2.53
C GLN A 496 27.84 -17.97 -2.20
N THR A 497 28.80 -17.68 -1.32
CA THR A 497 29.21 -16.29 -1.06
C THR A 497 29.78 -15.63 -2.32
N GLY A 498 30.55 -16.35 -3.12
CA GLY A 498 31.08 -15.88 -4.41
C GLY A 498 29.97 -15.56 -5.43
N ILE A 499 28.90 -16.36 -5.45
CA ILE A 499 27.71 -16.06 -6.28
C ILE A 499 27.03 -14.78 -5.79
N LEU A 500 26.83 -14.60 -4.48
CA LEU A 500 26.26 -13.37 -3.93
C LEU A 500 27.11 -12.14 -4.28
N TRP A 501 28.43 -12.22 -4.11
CA TRP A 501 29.35 -11.16 -4.53
C TRP A 501 29.23 -10.85 -6.01
N HIS A 502 29.22 -11.87 -6.87
CA HIS A 502 29.14 -11.70 -8.32
C HIS A 502 27.82 -11.05 -8.79
N LEU A 503 26.71 -11.32 -8.10
CA LEU A 503 25.40 -10.78 -8.42
C LEU A 503 25.21 -9.36 -7.86
N LEU A 504 25.61 -9.12 -6.62
CA LEU A 504 25.21 -7.91 -5.88
C LEU A 504 26.24 -6.78 -5.91
N LYS A 505 27.50 -7.09 -6.24
CA LYS A 505 28.58 -6.11 -6.40
C LYS A 505 28.96 -5.97 -7.87
N ASN A 506 29.17 -4.73 -8.28
CA ASN A 506 29.52 -4.38 -9.65
C ASN A 506 31.00 -4.60 -9.93
#